data_AF-A0A227J0R3-F1
#
_entry.id   AF-A0A227J0R3-F1
#
_cell.length_a   1.000
_cell.length_b   1.000
_cell.length_c   1.000
_cell.angle_alpha   90.00
_cell.angle_beta   90.00
_cell.angle_gamma   90.00
#
_symmetry.space_group_name_H-M   'P 1'
#
loop_
_entity.id
_entity.type
_entity.pdbx_description
1 polymer ?
#
loop_
_entity_poly.entity_id
_entity_poly.type
_entity_poly.pdbx_seq_one_letter_code
_entity_poly.pdbx_strand_id
1 'polypeptide(L)'
;RFIAEHPDHKGSIGFLITSDEEGPFINGTVRVVEALMERGENIDMCIVGEPSSTEIVGDVVKNGRRGSITGDLTVKGTQGHVAYP
;
A
#
# COMPACT_ATOMS: atom_id res chain seq x y z
N ARG A 1 -5.53 -24.51 9.62
CA ARG A 1 -4.80 -25.80 9.62
C ARG A 1 -3.47 -25.67 10.37
N PHE A 2 -2.54 -24.81 9.94
CA PHE A 2 -1.24 -24.61 10.61
C PHE A 2 -1.29 -24.39 12.13
N ILE A 3 -2.02 -23.38 12.63
CA ILE A 3 -2.10 -23.10 14.09
C ILE A 3 -2.65 -24.29 14.88
N ALA A 4 -3.63 -25.00 14.32
CA ALA A 4 -4.21 -26.18 14.97
C ALA A 4 -3.23 -27.36 15.00
N GLU A 5 -2.37 -27.49 13.98
CA GLU A 5 -1.33 -28.52 13.89
C GLU A 5 -0.07 -28.14 14.69
N HIS A 6 0.16 -26.84 14.95
CA HIS A 6 1.33 -26.29 15.62
C HIS A 6 0.93 -25.25 16.68
N PRO A 7 0.27 -25.64 17.78
CA PRO A 7 -0.22 -24.69 18.78
C PRO A 7 0.90 -23.96 19.52
N ASP A 8 2.07 -24.59 19.68
CA ASP A 8 3.24 -24.03 20.36
C ASP A 8 4.24 -23.38 19.40
N HIS A 9 3.78 -22.90 18.24
CA HIS A 9 4.65 -22.20 17.30
C HIS A 9 5.22 -20.94 17.96
N LYS A 10 6.47 -20.60 17.62
CA LYS A 10 7.08 -19.37 18.11
C LYS A 10 6.54 -18.17 17.34
N GLY A 11 6.44 -17.02 18.00
CA GLY A 11 5.97 -15.77 17.41
C GLY A 11 4.45 -15.69 17.28
N SER A 12 3.97 -14.79 16.42
CA SER A 12 2.55 -14.52 16.23
C SER A 12 2.23 -14.40 14.75
N ILE A 13 1.02 -14.80 14.36
CA ILE A 13 0.51 -14.67 12.99
C ILE A 13 -0.75 -13.82 13.05
N GLY A 14 -0.79 -12.77 12.25
CA GLY A 14 -1.91 -11.84 12.18
C GLY A 14 -2.28 -11.50 10.74
N PHE A 15 -3.48 -10.98 10.56
CA PHE A 15 -3.95 -10.45 9.29
C PHE A 15 -4.34 -8.98 9.49
N LEU A 16 -3.86 -8.11 8.60
CA LEU A 16 -4.27 -6.72 8.50
C LEU A 16 -5.03 -6.58 7.19
N ILE A 17 -6.34 -6.34 7.28
CA ILE A 17 -7.23 -6.24 6.12
C ILE A 17 -7.85 -4.85 6.11
N THR A 18 -7.79 -4.18 4.97
CA THR A 18 -8.39 -2.86 4.73
C THR A 18 -9.45 -2.97 3.63
N SER A 19 -10.46 -2.11 3.68
CA SER A 19 -11.45 -1.93 2.60
C SER A 19 -11.18 -0.69 1.74
N ASP A 20 -10.15 0.08 2.05
CA ASP A 20 -9.79 1.36 1.40
C ASP A 20 -8.32 1.31 0.94
N GLU A 21 -8.00 0.32 0.10
CA GLU A 21 -6.69 0.22 -0.56
C GLU A 21 -6.67 0.97 -1.89
N GLU A 22 -7.73 0.96 -2.70
CA GLU A 22 -7.74 1.64 -4.02
C GLU A 22 -8.32 3.08 -3.96
N GLY A 23 -8.77 3.53 -2.79
CA GLY A 23 -9.51 4.77 -2.59
C GLY A 23 -8.63 5.98 -2.24
N PRO A 24 -9.08 6.93 -1.42
CA PRO A 24 -8.26 8.06 -1.00
C PRO A 24 -7.13 7.68 -0.01
N PHE A 25 -7.07 6.41 0.44
CA PHE A 25 -6.03 5.86 1.33
C PHE A 25 -5.95 6.50 2.73
N ILE A 26 -6.90 7.37 3.11
CA ILE A 26 -6.81 8.21 4.34
C ILE A 26 -7.10 7.40 5.61
N ASN A 27 -8.04 6.45 5.52
CA ASN A 27 -8.55 5.70 6.68
C ASN A 27 -8.33 4.19 6.59
N GLY A 28 -7.50 3.75 5.63
CA GLY A 28 -7.13 2.35 5.44
C GLY A 28 -5.97 1.90 6.33
N THR A 29 -5.07 1.12 5.75
CA THR A 29 -3.92 0.49 6.43
C THR A 29 -3.06 1.47 7.23
N VAL A 30 -2.91 2.72 6.78
CA VAL A 30 -2.10 3.76 7.47
C VAL A 30 -2.55 3.94 8.91
N ARG A 31 -3.85 4.04 9.18
CA ARG A 31 -4.39 4.24 10.54
C ARG A 31 -4.14 3.06 11.45
N VAL A 32 -4.21 1.85 10.90
CA VAL A 32 -3.95 0.61 11.67
C VAL A 32 -2.48 0.53 12.04
N VAL A 33 -1.58 0.86 11.10
CA VAL A 33 -0.13 0.90 11.34
C VAL A 33 0.22 1.97 12.38
N GLU A 34 -0.35 3.18 12.28
CA GLU A 34 -0.20 4.23 13.29
C GLU A 34 -0.60 3.72 14.69
N ALA A 35 -1.79 3.13 14.83
CA ALA A 35 -2.28 2.61 16.10
C ALA A 35 -1.45 1.45 16.67
N LEU A 36 -0.84 0.62 15.82
CA LEU A 36 0.08 -0.44 16.24
C LEU A 36 1.39 0.15 16.77
N MET A 37 1.95 1.11 16.05
CA MET A 37 3.19 1.79 16.44
C MET A 37 3.02 2.59 17.75
N GLU A 38 1.89 3.27 17.93
CA GLU A 38 1.59 4.04 19.14
C GLU A 38 1.60 3.19 20.42
N ARG A 39 1.19 1.92 20.32
CA ARG A 39 1.21 0.97 21.46
C ARG A 39 2.47 0.11 21.53
N GLY A 40 3.46 0.37 20.68
CA GLY A 40 4.73 -0.36 20.66
C GLY A 40 4.63 -1.79 20.09
N GLU A 41 3.61 -2.08 19.30
CA GLU A 41 3.44 -3.37 18.64
C GLU A 41 4.18 -3.36 17.28
N ASN A 42 5.33 -4.04 17.23
CA ASN A 42 6.16 -4.11 16.02
C ASN A 42 5.81 -5.35 15.18
N ILE A 43 5.84 -5.18 13.85
CA ILE A 43 5.70 -6.28 12.88
C ILE A 43 7.08 -6.62 12.34
N ASP A 44 7.58 -7.82 12.65
CA ASP A 44 8.90 -8.28 12.20
C ASP A 44 8.93 -8.63 10.70
N MET A 45 7.82 -9.20 10.20
CA MET A 45 7.68 -9.67 8.82
C MET A 45 6.29 -9.38 8.29
N CYS A 46 6.21 -8.86 7.07
CA CYS A 46 4.96 -8.59 6.38
C CYS A 46 5.00 -9.20 4.98
N ILE A 47 3.96 -9.94 4.62
CA ILE A 47 3.72 -10.41 3.25
C ILE A 47 2.48 -9.68 2.75
N VAL A 48 2.65 -8.86 1.72
CA VAL A 48 1.53 -8.19 1.06
C VAL A 48 1.05 -9.09 -0.07
N GLY A 49 -0.22 -9.49 -0.02
CA GLY A 49 -0.84 -10.45 -0.95
C GLY A 49 -1.21 -9.89 -2.33
N GLU A 50 -0.61 -8.77 -2.75
CA GLU A 50 -0.86 -8.18 -4.07
C GLU A 50 -0.43 -9.14 -5.20
N PRO A 51 -1.11 -9.11 -6.37
CA PRO A 51 -0.69 -9.88 -7.52
C PRO A 51 0.72 -9.44 -7.96
N SER A 52 1.71 -10.29 -7.72
CA SER A 52 3.10 -10.03 -8.07
C SER A 52 3.58 -10.78 -9.31
N SER A 53 3.00 -11.95 -9.57
CA SER A 53 3.43 -12.88 -10.62
C SER A 53 3.09 -12.41 -12.03
N THR A 54 3.81 -12.91 -13.03
CA THR A 54 3.61 -12.56 -14.45
C THR A 54 2.98 -13.72 -15.24
N GLU A 55 3.65 -14.87 -15.27
CA GLU A 55 3.27 -16.05 -16.07
C GLU A 55 2.82 -17.21 -15.17
N ILE A 56 3.55 -17.46 -14.08
CA ILE A 56 3.27 -18.54 -13.14
C ILE A 56 3.38 -18.06 -11.70
N VAL A 57 2.55 -18.63 -10.81
CA VAL A 57 2.56 -18.28 -9.39
C VAL A 57 3.96 -18.44 -8.80
N GLY A 58 4.50 -17.35 -8.26
CA GLY A 58 5.80 -17.31 -7.61
C GLY A 58 6.98 -16.95 -8.51
N ASP A 59 6.79 -16.65 -9.81
CA ASP A 59 7.88 -16.22 -10.69
C ASP A 59 8.48 -14.84 -10.31
N VAL A 60 7.70 -14.00 -9.64
CA VAL A 60 8.09 -12.65 -9.23
C VAL A 60 7.65 -12.37 -7.80
N VAL A 61 8.59 -11.86 -7.00
CA VAL A 61 8.37 -11.31 -5.66
C VAL A 61 8.74 -9.83 -5.67
N LYS A 62 7.90 -8.99 -5.05
CA LYS A 62 8.18 -7.55 -4.88
C LYS A 62 8.79 -7.31 -3.51
N ASN A 63 10.04 -6.82 -3.48
CA ASN A 63 10.74 -6.42 -2.26
C ASN A 63 10.70 -4.90 -2.02
N GLY A 64 9.96 -4.16 -2.85
CA GLY A 64 9.82 -2.71 -2.75
C GLY A 64 8.97 -2.13 -3.86
N ARG A 65 8.64 -0.84 -3.74
CA ARG A 65 7.94 -0.03 -4.74
C ARG A 65 8.64 1.33 -4.88
N ARG A 66 8.44 1.98 -6.03
CA ARG A 66 8.83 3.39 -6.22
C ARG A 66 7.82 4.30 -5.49
N GLY A 67 8.26 5.49 -5.09
CA GLY A 67 7.33 6.55 -4.68
C GLY A 67 6.50 7.08 -5.86
N SER A 68 5.39 7.76 -5.55
CA SER A 68 4.52 8.42 -6.53
C SER A 68 4.34 9.89 -6.16
N ILE A 69 4.40 10.77 -7.15
CA ILE A 69 4.13 12.21 -7.02
C ILE A 69 3.34 12.67 -8.25
N THR A 70 2.21 13.32 -8.01
CA THR A 70 1.36 13.91 -9.05
C THR A 70 1.33 15.41 -8.84
N GLY A 71 1.42 16.19 -9.93
CA GLY A 71 1.35 17.65 -9.89
C GLY A 71 0.36 18.17 -10.92
N ASP A 72 -0.59 18.98 -10.44
CA ASP A 72 -1.58 19.65 -11.28
C ASP A 72 -1.11 21.06 -11.63
N LEU A 73 -0.73 21.28 -12.90
CA LEU A 73 -0.21 22.55 -13.38
C LEU A 73 -1.21 23.25 -14.31
N THR A 74 -1.59 24.47 -13.95
CA THR A 74 -2.37 25.36 -14.84
C THR A 74 -1.51 26.55 -15.26
N VAL A 75 -1.20 26.64 -16.55
CA VAL A 75 -0.53 27.82 -17.12
C VAL A 75 -1.59 28.85 -17.50
N LYS A 76 -1.52 30.03 -16.88
CA LYS A 76 -2.45 31.13 -17.15
C LYS A 76 -1.92 31.99 -18.29
N GLY A 77 -2.63 31.96 -19.42
CA GLY A 77 -2.46 32.91 -20.51
C GLY A 77 -3.56 33.97 -20.53
N THR A 78 -3.48 34.88 -21.48
CA THR A 78 -4.56 35.81 -21.80
C THR A 78 -5.29 35.30 -23.03
N GLN A 79 -6.61 35.17 -22.96
CA GLN A 79 -7.42 34.81 -24.12
C GLN A 79 -7.53 36.01 -25.07
N GLY A 80 -7.23 35.82 -26.36
CA GLY A 80 -7.23 36.88 -27.37
C GLY A 80 -7.43 36.33 -28.78
N HIS A 81 -7.63 37.23 -29.75
CA HIS A 81 -7.72 36.86 -31.15
C HIS A 81 -6.32 36.60 -31.71
N VAL A 82 -6.10 35.49 -32.40
CA VAL A 82 -4.76 35.07 -32.90
C VAL A 82 -4.05 36.10 -33.81
N ALA A 83 -4.81 37.04 -34.37
CA ALA A 83 -4.30 38.12 -35.24
C ALA A 83 -3.86 39.38 -34.47
N TYR A 84 -4.22 39.48 -33.18
CA TYR A 84 -3.90 40.59 -32.28
C TYR A 84 -3.31 40.01 -30.99
N PRO A 85 -2.03 39.57 -31.03
CA PRO A 85 -1.35 39.05 -29.85
C PRO A 85 -1.20 40.09 -28.74
#